data_AF-A0A518GVY4-F1
#
_entry.id   AF-A0A518GVY4-F1
#
_cell.length_a   1.000
_cell.length_b   1.000
_cell.length_c   1.000
_cell.angle_alpha   90.00
_cell.angle_beta   90.00
_cell.angle_gamma   90.00
#
_symmetry.space_group_name_H-M   'P 1'
#
loop_
_entity.id
_entity.type
_entity.pdbx_description
1 polymer ?
#
loop_
_entity_poly.entity_id
_entity_poly.type
_entity_poly.pdbx_seq_one_letter_code
_entity_poly.pdbx_strand_id
1 'polypeptide(L)'
;MGSQRTPGPIGLEPIRMCLIDEGTLNRSTTPTPGPSRGIDPVDRMAIEDRFQEVLTRTVPLLPEGIRGEFAAMITPASLAIMAGVLAVWAGSHYFGVGFVVDAILLIAGGIFLGVQVWSAASDLVGAIELTASATSEADLDQAARLLARFIAVVGVAVFAALVLRGAKKGMPRARAAAASAAKHLGGMTASHSRVFQRVAQETGRIIAVRNTNPLSTRWIERGFPPKPMQIKIKTSKKTGVVTAQGDEIAEARKAGYFVVDADGVPRNANGTRMDFNTPPDWPLEPGQVIHPMQKKPLVGDYDLLGVIDPQAPGRNLVVAASEGQILDDWSSPAVRDVANRVNAMLDQPRVMHGAHDGYRGARPDFSDAGGSTVFLPDGSIRNLDTAEDVADFYKELGRQPITGRY
;
A
#
# COMPACT_ATOMS: atom_id res chain seq x y z
N MET A 1 24.11 -21.48 -37.76
CA MET A 1 23.36 -22.08 -36.63
C MET A 1 22.40 -21.02 -36.12
N GLY A 2 21.17 -21.01 -36.64
CA GLY A 2 20.15 -20.01 -36.30
C GLY A 2 19.22 -20.54 -35.20
N SER A 3 19.12 -19.79 -34.11
CA SER A 3 18.19 -20.04 -33.00
C SER A 3 16.74 -20.03 -33.48
N GLN A 4 16.07 -21.18 -33.38
CA GLN A 4 14.62 -21.26 -33.54
C GLN A 4 13.95 -20.62 -32.32
N ARG A 5 13.22 -19.53 -32.53
CA ARG A 5 12.27 -19.01 -31.56
C ARG A 5 10.97 -19.81 -31.68
N THR A 6 10.58 -20.48 -30.61
CA THR A 6 9.29 -21.16 -30.50
C THR A 6 8.16 -20.12 -30.51
N PRO A 7 7.19 -20.16 -31.44
CA PRO A 7 6.03 -19.28 -31.41
C PRO A 7 5.16 -19.60 -30.19
N GLY A 8 4.62 -18.56 -29.52
CA GLY A 8 3.67 -18.72 -28.41
C GLY A 8 2.34 -19.35 -28.86
N PRO A 9 1.50 -19.81 -27.93
CA PRO A 9 0.33 -20.62 -28.24
C PRO A 9 -0.73 -19.79 -28.95
N ILE A 10 -0.97 -20.10 -30.22
CA ILE A 10 -2.18 -19.73 -30.95
C ILE A 10 -3.29 -20.67 -30.45
N GLY A 11 -4.44 -20.10 -30.07
CA GLY A 11 -5.54 -20.81 -29.41
C GLY A 11 -5.99 -22.09 -30.10
N LEU A 12 -6.48 -23.04 -29.29
CA LEU A 12 -6.87 -24.41 -29.64
C LEU A 12 -8.15 -24.54 -30.50
N GLU A 13 -8.47 -23.56 -31.35
CA GLU A 13 -9.50 -23.75 -32.38
C GLU A 13 -8.87 -24.11 -33.73
N PRO A 14 -9.40 -25.10 -34.46
CA PRO A 14 -8.86 -25.48 -35.76
C PRO A 14 -9.10 -24.34 -36.77
N ILE A 15 -8.01 -23.62 -37.08
CA ILE A 15 -7.74 -22.89 -38.32
C ILE A 15 -8.92 -22.03 -38.83
N ARG A 16 -9.04 -20.81 -38.30
CA ARG A 16 -9.33 -19.65 -39.15
C ARG A 16 -8.03 -18.92 -39.41
N MET A 17 -7.34 -19.28 -40.50
CA MET A 17 -6.25 -18.47 -41.01
C MET A 17 -6.76 -17.04 -41.16
N CYS A 18 -6.01 -16.10 -40.59
CA CYS A 18 -6.26 -14.68 -40.70
C CYS A 18 -6.31 -14.31 -42.19
N LEU A 19 -7.50 -14.12 -42.75
CA LEU A 19 -7.67 -13.71 -44.14
C LEU A 19 -7.24 -12.26 -44.24
N ILE A 20 -6.08 -12.03 -44.84
CA ILE A 20 -5.65 -10.70 -45.28
C ILE A 20 -6.40 -10.44 -46.58
N ASP A 21 -7.14 -9.34 -46.63
CA ASP A 21 -7.79 -8.89 -47.87
C ASP A 21 -6.70 -8.39 -48.84
N GLU A 22 -6.55 -9.09 -49.97
CA GLU A 22 -5.53 -8.80 -50.99
C GLU A 22 -5.73 -7.44 -51.68
N GLY A 23 -6.92 -6.83 -51.60
CA GLY A 23 -7.20 -5.53 -52.21
C GLY A 23 -6.86 -4.33 -51.33
N THR A 24 -6.84 -4.50 -50.00
CA THR A 24 -6.73 -3.38 -49.04
C THR A 24 -5.56 -3.50 -48.07
N LEU A 25 -4.89 -4.66 -48.02
CA LEU A 25 -3.86 -5.01 -47.02
C LEU A 25 -4.33 -4.89 -45.56
N ASN A 26 -5.64 -4.77 -45.32
CA ASN A 26 -6.20 -4.68 -43.99
C ASN A 26 -6.63 -6.06 -43.46
N ARG A 27 -6.46 -6.24 -42.15
CA ARG A 27 -6.99 -7.41 -41.42
C ARG A 27 -8.47 -7.16 -41.11
N SER A 28 -9.36 -7.99 -41.64
CA SER A 28 -10.81 -7.84 -41.45
C SER A 28 -11.32 -8.41 -40.11
N THR A 29 -10.51 -9.23 -39.43
CA THR A 29 -10.83 -9.76 -38.09
C THR A 29 -9.57 -9.92 -37.25
N THR A 30 -9.51 -9.19 -36.13
CA THR A 30 -8.53 -9.45 -35.07
C THR A 30 -9.17 -10.43 -34.08
N PRO A 31 -8.59 -11.60 -33.77
CA PRO A 31 -9.11 -12.42 -32.69
C PRO A 31 -9.04 -11.63 -31.38
N THR A 32 -10.10 -11.68 -30.60
CA THR A 32 -10.17 -11.06 -29.27
C THR A 32 -9.02 -11.61 -28.42
N PRO A 33 -8.17 -10.78 -27.80
CA PRO A 33 -7.14 -11.28 -26.90
C PRO A 33 -7.80 -12.08 -25.76
N GLY A 34 -7.53 -13.38 -25.69
CA GLY A 34 -7.89 -14.19 -24.52
C GLY A 34 -7.02 -13.81 -23.32
N PRO A 35 -7.50 -14.03 -22.08
CA PRO A 35 -6.75 -13.67 -20.88
C PRO A 35 -5.45 -14.47 -20.78
N SER A 36 -4.32 -13.77 -20.67
CA SER A 36 -3.00 -14.35 -20.48
C SER A 36 -2.71 -14.55 -18.98
N ARG A 37 -3.10 -15.69 -18.43
CA ARG A 37 -2.43 -16.33 -17.28
C ARG A 37 -2.41 -17.82 -17.54
N GLY A 38 -1.21 -18.41 -17.63
CA GLY A 38 -1.08 -19.86 -17.58
C GLY A 38 -1.56 -20.30 -16.20
N ILE A 39 -2.74 -20.91 -16.14
CA ILE A 39 -3.27 -21.51 -14.92
C ILE A 39 -2.57 -22.86 -14.81
N ASP A 40 -1.62 -22.97 -13.89
CA ASP A 40 -1.19 -24.29 -13.44
C ASP A 40 -2.45 -25.07 -13.05
N PRO A 41 -2.60 -26.34 -13.45
CA PRO A 41 -3.69 -27.19 -12.98
C PRO A 41 -3.92 -27.01 -11.47
N VAL A 42 -5.18 -26.92 -11.02
CA VAL A 42 -5.53 -26.51 -9.64
C VAL A 42 -4.80 -27.33 -8.57
N ASP A 43 -4.59 -28.63 -8.84
CA ASP A 43 -3.83 -29.56 -8.01
C ASP A 43 -2.35 -29.19 -7.82
N ARG A 44 -1.79 -28.36 -8.71
CA ARG A 44 -0.40 -27.83 -8.67
C ARG A 44 -0.30 -26.38 -8.22
N MET A 45 -1.42 -25.66 -8.09
CA MET A 45 -1.40 -24.28 -7.57
C MET A 45 -0.85 -24.24 -6.14
N ALA A 46 -0.05 -23.22 -5.83
CA ALA A 46 0.30 -22.91 -4.44
C ALA A 46 -0.97 -22.62 -3.65
N ILE A 47 -0.97 -22.95 -2.35
CA ILE A 47 -2.16 -22.77 -1.51
C ILE A 47 -2.60 -21.30 -1.47
N GLU A 48 -1.65 -20.37 -1.48
CA GLU A 48 -1.92 -18.94 -1.54
C GLU A 48 -2.63 -18.54 -2.84
N ASP A 49 -2.21 -19.09 -3.99
CA ASP A 49 -2.81 -18.78 -5.29
C ASP A 49 -4.25 -19.32 -5.38
N ARG A 50 -4.53 -20.49 -4.80
CA ARG A 50 -5.91 -21.00 -4.67
C ARG A 50 -6.79 -20.05 -3.87
N PHE A 51 -6.29 -19.53 -2.75
CA PHE A 51 -7.03 -18.55 -1.95
C PHE A 51 -7.22 -17.21 -2.66
N GLN A 52 -6.23 -16.73 -3.42
CA GLN A 52 -6.41 -15.53 -4.26
C GLN A 52 -7.49 -15.74 -5.32
N GLU A 53 -7.53 -16.91 -5.94
CA GLU A 53 -8.52 -17.26 -6.94
C GLU A 53 -9.92 -17.32 -6.34
N VAL A 54 -10.09 -17.99 -5.19
CA VAL A 54 -11.37 -18.07 -4.47
C VAL A 54 -11.86 -16.68 -4.04
N LEU A 55 -10.99 -15.83 -3.50
CA LEU A 55 -11.34 -14.45 -3.14
C LEU A 55 -11.79 -13.63 -4.35
N THR A 56 -11.14 -13.81 -5.50
CA THR A 56 -11.50 -13.12 -6.76
C THR A 56 -12.84 -13.63 -7.31
N ARG A 57 -13.05 -14.95 -7.34
CA ARG A 57 -14.30 -15.58 -7.79
C ARG A 57 -15.50 -15.27 -6.89
N THR A 58 -15.25 -14.90 -5.65
CA THR A 58 -16.31 -14.51 -4.70
C THR A 58 -16.97 -13.19 -5.09
N VAL A 59 -16.24 -12.25 -5.69
CA VAL A 59 -16.75 -10.90 -6.05
C VAL A 59 -18.06 -10.95 -6.86
N PRO A 60 -18.14 -11.64 -8.03
CA PRO A 60 -19.38 -11.66 -8.81
C PRO A 60 -20.55 -12.39 -8.13
N LEU A 61 -20.27 -13.22 -7.12
CA LEU A 61 -21.28 -14.00 -6.39
C LEU A 61 -21.99 -13.20 -5.28
N LEU A 62 -21.46 -12.03 -4.92
CA LEU A 62 -22.03 -11.19 -3.88
C LEU A 62 -23.22 -10.35 -4.38
N PRO A 63 -24.22 -10.09 -3.52
CA PRO A 63 -25.30 -9.13 -3.79
C PRO A 63 -24.76 -7.74 -4.11
N GLU A 64 -25.48 -6.96 -4.92
CA GLU A 64 -25.04 -5.65 -5.45
C GLU A 64 -24.57 -4.67 -4.35
N GLY A 65 -25.30 -4.61 -3.22
CA GLY A 65 -24.94 -3.75 -2.09
C GLY A 65 -23.65 -4.14 -1.35
N ILE A 66 -23.24 -5.42 -1.40
CA ILE A 66 -22.06 -5.95 -0.69
C ILE A 66 -20.85 -6.08 -1.65
N ARG A 67 -21.14 -6.33 -2.93
CA ARG A 67 -20.14 -6.52 -3.99
C ARG A 67 -19.19 -5.34 -4.10
N GLY A 68 -19.70 -4.12 -4.09
CA GLY A 68 -18.88 -2.90 -4.19
C GLY A 68 -17.89 -2.77 -3.04
N GLU A 69 -18.35 -3.01 -1.80
CA GLU A 69 -17.52 -2.97 -0.60
C GLU A 69 -16.42 -4.04 -0.63
N PHE A 70 -16.77 -5.27 -0.99
CA PHE A 70 -15.83 -6.37 -1.05
C PHE A 70 -14.81 -6.20 -2.18
N ALA A 71 -15.25 -5.77 -3.37
CA ALA A 71 -14.38 -5.47 -4.50
C ALA A 71 -13.39 -4.34 -4.19
N ALA A 72 -13.84 -3.30 -3.49
CA ALA A 72 -12.98 -2.20 -3.05
C ALA A 72 -11.89 -2.65 -2.06
N MET A 73 -12.19 -3.70 -1.28
CA MET A 73 -11.27 -4.33 -0.34
C MET A 73 -10.28 -5.28 -1.02
N ILE A 74 -10.60 -5.88 -2.18
CA ILE A 74 -9.69 -6.77 -2.94
C ILE A 74 -8.75 -5.95 -3.83
N THR A 75 -7.79 -5.29 -3.20
CA THR A 75 -6.62 -4.70 -3.87
C THR A 75 -5.57 -5.80 -4.06
N PRO A 76 -4.61 -5.69 -4.99
CA PRO A 76 -3.56 -6.70 -5.13
C PRO A 76 -2.82 -7.00 -3.81
N ALA A 77 -2.53 -5.96 -3.01
CA ALA A 77 -1.85 -6.11 -1.73
C ALA A 77 -2.74 -6.77 -0.66
N SER A 78 -3.97 -6.30 -0.51
CA SER A 78 -4.91 -6.87 0.48
C SER A 78 -5.37 -8.27 0.09
N LEU A 79 -5.49 -8.57 -1.20
CA LEU A 79 -5.76 -9.91 -1.72
C LEU A 79 -4.66 -10.89 -1.28
N ALA A 80 -3.39 -10.52 -1.48
CA ALA A 80 -2.26 -11.33 -1.05
C ALA A 80 -2.22 -11.52 0.47
N ILE A 81 -2.52 -10.47 1.25
CA ILE A 81 -2.59 -10.55 2.72
C ILE A 81 -3.73 -11.49 3.15
N MET A 82 -4.92 -11.31 2.61
CA MET A 82 -6.08 -12.16 2.93
C MET A 82 -5.81 -13.61 2.57
N ALA A 83 -5.28 -13.86 1.37
CA ALA A 83 -4.91 -15.20 0.93
C ALA A 83 -3.84 -15.84 1.83
N GLY A 84 -2.80 -15.09 2.21
CA GLY A 84 -1.77 -15.59 3.12
C GLY A 84 -2.30 -15.91 4.51
N VAL A 85 -3.19 -15.07 5.07
CA VAL A 85 -3.83 -15.35 6.37
C VAL A 85 -4.71 -16.60 6.29
N LEU A 86 -5.52 -16.72 5.23
CA LEU A 86 -6.40 -17.88 5.03
C LEU A 86 -5.61 -19.18 4.78
N ALA A 87 -4.48 -19.10 4.07
CA ALA A 87 -3.56 -20.24 3.88
C ALA A 87 -2.92 -20.69 5.20
N VAL A 88 -2.47 -19.74 6.04
CA VAL A 88 -1.95 -20.05 7.38
C VAL A 88 -3.04 -20.69 8.24
N TRP A 89 -4.26 -20.16 8.16
CA TRP A 89 -5.42 -20.72 8.84
C TRP A 89 -5.68 -22.18 8.42
N ALA A 90 -5.71 -22.46 7.12
CA ALA A 90 -5.86 -23.80 6.56
C ALA A 90 -4.76 -24.77 7.03
N GLY A 91 -3.50 -24.34 7.05
CA GLY A 91 -2.37 -25.19 7.44
C GLY A 91 -2.19 -25.40 8.95
N SER A 92 -2.82 -24.58 9.79
CA SER A 92 -2.55 -24.57 11.24
C SER A 92 -3.25 -25.67 12.05
N HIS A 93 -4.10 -26.52 11.44
CA HIS A 93 -4.97 -27.48 12.12
C HIS A 93 -5.83 -26.89 13.27
N TYR A 94 -5.91 -25.55 13.36
CA TYR A 94 -6.54 -24.81 14.46
C TYR A 94 -8.03 -24.53 14.21
N PHE A 95 -8.62 -25.18 13.20
CA PHE A 95 -9.90 -24.75 12.62
C PHE A 95 -11.07 -25.62 13.07
N GLY A 96 -12.10 -24.97 13.61
CA GLY A 96 -13.39 -25.56 13.96
C GLY A 96 -14.43 -24.46 14.06
N VAL A 97 -15.69 -24.80 13.76
CA VAL A 97 -16.82 -23.84 13.74
C VAL A 97 -16.84 -22.97 15.01
N GLY A 98 -16.63 -23.56 16.19
CA GLY A 98 -16.63 -22.85 17.47
C GLY A 98 -15.65 -21.68 17.60
N PHE A 99 -14.46 -21.74 16.98
CA PHE A 99 -13.51 -20.63 17.02
C PHE A 99 -13.99 -19.42 16.19
N VAL A 100 -14.48 -19.70 14.98
CA VAL A 100 -14.97 -18.66 14.05
C VAL A 100 -16.18 -17.96 14.66
N VAL A 101 -17.05 -18.76 15.25
CA VAL A 101 -18.20 -18.38 16.05
C VAL A 101 -17.85 -17.38 17.16
N ASP A 102 -16.90 -17.71 18.03
CA ASP A 102 -16.51 -16.83 19.14
C ASP A 102 -15.92 -15.52 18.63
N ALA A 103 -15.17 -15.59 17.53
CA ALA A 103 -14.58 -14.42 16.90
C ALA A 103 -15.65 -13.50 16.29
N ILE A 104 -16.67 -14.06 15.63
CA ILE A 104 -17.80 -13.29 15.08
C ILE A 104 -18.59 -12.64 16.22
N LEU A 105 -18.95 -13.38 17.27
CA LEU A 105 -19.72 -12.86 18.39
C LEU A 105 -19.01 -11.70 19.11
N LEU A 106 -17.68 -11.78 19.21
CA LEU A 106 -16.87 -10.72 19.81
C LEU A 106 -16.73 -9.49 18.89
N ILE A 107 -16.71 -9.68 17.56
CA ILE A 107 -16.58 -8.58 16.58
C ILE A 107 -17.92 -7.88 16.33
N ALA A 108 -19.00 -8.65 16.16
CA ALA A 108 -20.31 -8.15 15.79
C ALA A 108 -21.15 -7.66 16.99
N GLY A 109 -20.70 -7.94 18.22
CA GLY A 109 -21.49 -7.72 19.44
C GLY A 109 -22.60 -8.76 19.55
N GLY A 110 -22.54 -9.63 20.56
CA GLY A 110 -23.24 -10.92 20.60
C GLY A 110 -24.77 -10.94 20.70
N ILE A 111 -25.53 -10.14 19.95
CA ILE A 111 -27.00 -10.06 20.08
C ILE A 111 -27.77 -10.30 18.76
N PHE A 112 -27.21 -10.05 17.57
CA PHE A 112 -28.04 -9.96 16.34
C PHE A 112 -28.06 -11.16 15.37
N LEU A 113 -27.14 -12.13 15.45
CA LEU A 113 -26.97 -13.11 14.35
C LEU A 113 -27.74 -14.44 14.48
N GLY A 114 -28.31 -14.77 15.64
CA GLY A 114 -29.12 -15.98 15.84
C GLY A 114 -28.45 -17.29 15.39
N VAL A 115 -29.24 -18.30 15.00
CA VAL A 115 -28.72 -19.60 14.50
C VAL A 115 -27.92 -19.45 13.18
N GLN A 116 -28.15 -18.37 12.42
CA GLN A 116 -27.49 -18.14 11.13
C GLN A 116 -25.98 -17.94 11.27
N VAL A 117 -25.48 -17.51 12.44
CA VAL A 117 -24.04 -17.42 12.69
C VAL A 117 -23.34 -18.77 12.63
N TRP A 118 -24.03 -19.87 12.98
CA TRP A 118 -23.44 -21.21 12.90
C TRP A 118 -23.32 -21.66 11.45
N SER A 119 -24.36 -21.42 10.65
CA SER A 119 -24.33 -21.69 9.21
C SER A 119 -23.26 -20.86 8.50
N ALA A 120 -23.15 -19.57 8.82
CA ALA A 120 -22.11 -18.71 8.28
C ALA A 120 -20.72 -19.19 8.68
N ALA A 121 -20.49 -19.50 9.96
CA ALA A 121 -19.20 -20.02 10.42
C ALA A 121 -18.85 -21.35 9.73
N SER A 122 -19.82 -22.25 9.55
CA SER A 122 -19.65 -23.49 8.79
C SER A 122 -19.32 -23.22 7.32
N ASP A 123 -19.96 -22.23 6.69
CA ASP A 123 -19.66 -21.84 5.31
C ASP A 123 -18.22 -21.29 5.17
N LEU A 124 -17.74 -20.50 6.14
CA LEU A 124 -16.35 -20.03 6.13
C LEU A 124 -15.34 -21.17 6.31
N VAL A 125 -15.58 -22.07 7.27
CA VAL A 125 -14.71 -23.23 7.49
C VAL A 125 -14.69 -24.12 6.24
N GLY A 126 -15.86 -24.42 5.67
CA GLY A 126 -15.98 -25.20 4.45
C GLY A 126 -15.28 -24.54 3.25
N ALA A 127 -15.36 -23.21 3.12
CA ALA A 127 -14.61 -22.50 2.08
C ALA A 127 -13.10 -22.68 2.24
N ILE A 128 -12.58 -22.57 3.46
CA ILE A 128 -11.14 -22.70 3.75
C ILE A 128 -10.66 -24.14 3.48
N GLU A 129 -11.37 -25.14 3.99
CA GLU A 129 -11.03 -26.55 3.81
C GLU A 129 -11.09 -26.97 2.34
N LEU A 130 -12.14 -26.56 1.63
CA LEU A 130 -12.30 -26.88 0.22
C LEU A 130 -11.25 -26.16 -0.64
N THR A 131 -10.89 -24.92 -0.32
CA THR A 131 -9.81 -24.21 -1.03
C THR A 131 -8.45 -24.89 -0.80
N ALA A 132 -8.17 -25.30 0.43
CA ALA A 132 -6.90 -25.94 0.78
C ALA A 132 -6.75 -27.31 0.12
N SER A 133 -7.84 -28.05 -0.02
CA SER A 133 -7.87 -29.39 -0.63
C SER A 133 -8.28 -29.40 -2.12
N ALA A 134 -8.51 -28.22 -2.73
CA ALA A 134 -8.97 -28.12 -4.11
C ALA A 134 -8.01 -28.78 -5.09
N THR A 135 -8.57 -29.56 -6.00
CA THR A 135 -7.86 -30.23 -7.11
C THR A 135 -8.46 -29.89 -8.47
N SER A 136 -9.60 -29.20 -8.49
CA SER A 136 -10.32 -28.82 -9.70
C SER A 136 -10.86 -27.39 -9.63
N GLU A 137 -11.16 -26.84 -10.82
CA GLU A 137 -11.82 -25.54 -10.95
C GLU A 137 -13.19 -25.51 -10.25
N ALA A 138 -13.89 -26.64 -10.26
CA ALA A 138 -15.18 -26.79 -9.60
C ALA A 138 -15.06 -26.65 -8.07
N ASP A 139 -13.95 -27.12 -7.47
CA ASP A 139 -13.68 -26.97 -6.04
C ASP A 139 -13.49 -25.50 -5.67
N LEU A 140 -12.73 -24.75 -6.49
CA LEU A 140 -12.53 -23.31 -6.29
C LEU A 140 -13.84 -22.53 -6.43
N ASP A 141 -14.66 -22.87 -7.43
CA ASP A 141 -15.98 -22.26 -7.62
C ASP A 141 -16.93 -22.55 -6.44
N GLN A 142 -16.90 -23.78 -5.91
CA GLN A 142 -17.70 -24.16 -4.75
C GLN A 142 -17.21 -23.48 -3.47
N ALA A 143 -15.90 -23.35 -3.29
CA ALA A 143 -15.30 -22.60 -2.18
C ALA A 143 -15.68 -21.11 -2.25
N ALA A 144 -15.67 -20.50 -3.44
CA ALA A 144 -16.11 -19.14 -3.63
C ALA A 144 -17.60 -18.94 -3.29
N ARG A 145 -18.47 -19.92 -3.62
CA ARG A 145 -19.88 -19.90 -3.23
C ARG A 145 -20.07 -20.01 -1.71
N LEU A 146 -19.27 -20.82 -1.03
CA LEU A 146 -19.26 -20.92 0.44
C LEU A 146 -18.83 -19.56 1.05
N LEU A 147 -17.75 -18.97 0.55
CA LEU A 147 -17.26 -17.68 1.03
C LEU A 147 -18.24 -16.53 0.76
N ALA A 148 -18.90 -16.52 -0.40
CA ALA A 148 -19.92 -15.53 -0.74
C ALA A 148 -21.12 -15.60 0.22
N ARG A 149 -21.60 -16.80 0.55
CA ARG A 149 -22.69 -17.00 1.53
C ARG A 149 -22.28 -16.50 2.92
N PHE A 150 -21.06 -16.80 3.35
CA PHE A 150 -20.52 -16.28 4.60
C PHE A 150 -20.56 -14.75 4.63
N ILE A 151 -19.95 -14.09 3.63
CA ILE A 151 -19.85 -12.63 3.58
C ILE A 151 -21.24 -11.99 3.46
N ALA A 152 -22.18 -12.60 2.75
CA ALA A 152 -23.54 -12.09 2.65
C ALA A 152 -24.27 -12.08 4.01
N VAL A 153 -23.97 -13.02 4.90
CA VAL A 153 -24.56 -13.10 6.24
C VAL A 153 -23.86 -12.18 7.24
N VAL A 154 -22.53 -12.16 7.26
CA VAL A 154 -21.77 -11.40 8.28
C VAL A 154 -21.38 -9.99 7.87
N GLY A 155 -21.37 -9.70 6.57
CA GLY A 155 -20.90 -8.44 6.00
C GLY A 155 -19.38 -8.35 5.81
N VAL A 156 -18.96 -7.45 4.92
CA VAL A 156 -17.55 -7.25 4.54
C VAL A 156 -16.70 -6.78 5.71
N ALA A 157 -17.22 -5.87 6.52
CA ALA A 157 -16.48 -5.32 7.67
C ALA A 157 -16.14 -6.40 8.71
N VAL A 158 -17.06 -7.32 8.99
CA VAL A 158 -16.84 -8.43 9.94
C VAL A 158 -15.84 -9.42 9.37
N PHE A 159 -15.95 -9.78 8.09
CA PHE A 159 -14.97 -10.63 7.42
C PHE A 159 -13.56 -10.00 7.45
N ALA A 160 -13.44 -8.72 7.12
CA ALA A 160 -12.16 -8.00 7.17
C ALA A 160 -11.56 -8.01 8.59
N ALA A 161 -12.38 -7.77 9.61
CA ALA A 161 -11.96 -7.81 11.01
C ALA A 161 -11.53 -9.21 11.45
N LEU A 162 -12.18 -10.27 10.96
CA LEU A 162 -11.80 -11.67 11.24
C LEU A 162 -10.44 -12.01 10.65
N VAL A 163 -10.20 -11.66 9.39
CA VAL A 163 -8.90 -11.86 8.73
C VAL A 163 -7.80 -11.10 9.48
N LEU A 164 -8.06 -9.83 9.82
CA LEU A 164 -7.11 -9.00 10.58
C LEU A 164 -6.83 -9.57 11.97
N ARG A 165 -7.85 -10.12 12.64
CA ARG A 165 -7.69 -10.77 13.94
C ARG A 165 -6.89 -12.07 13.83
N GLY A 166 -7.10 -12.84 12.77
CA GLY A 166 -6.28 -13.98 12.41
C GLY A 166 -4.81 -13.66 12.28
N ALA A 167 -4.50 -12.54 11.63
CA ALA A 167 -3.14 -12.04 11.48
C ALA A 167 -2.46 -11.66 12.81
N LYS A 168 -3.22 -11.36 13.89
CA LYS A 168 -2.67 -11.00 15.21
C LYS A 168 -2.31 -12.21 16.08
N LYS A 169 -3.04 -13.32 15.99
CA LYS A 169 -2.79 -14.55 16.79
C LYS A 169 -1.94 -15.59 16.07
N GLY A 170 -1.88 -15.55 14.73
CA GLY A 170 -1.11 -16.48 13.91
C GLY A 170 0.08 -15.83 13.20
N MET A 171 1.26 -15.94 13.80
CA MET A 171 2.57 -16.07 13.14
C MET A 171 3.36 -14.82 12.62
N PRO A 172 4.70 -14.78 12.85
CA PRO A 172 5.64 -13.82 12.27
C PRO A 172 5.65 -13.73 10.74
N ARG A 173 5.24 -14.78 10.02
CA ARG A 173 5.17 -14.80 8.55
C ARG A 173 4.06 -13.91 7.97
N ALA A 174 2.91 -13.81 8.62
CA ALA A 174 1.86 -12.87 8.19
C ALA A 174 2.27 -11.42 8.46
N ARG A 175 3.00 -11.17 9.57
CA ARG A 175 3.67 -9.88 9.81
C ARG A 175 4.76 -9.61 8.77
N ALA A 176 5.54 -10.61 8.36
CA ALA A 176 6.55 -10.46 7.33
C ALA A 176 5.92 -10.22 5.95
N ALA A 177 4.81 -10.87 5.63
CA ALA A 177 4.05 -10.66 4.40
C ALA A 177 3.35 -9.29 4.38
N ALA A 178 2.75 -8.85 5.48
CA ALA A 178 2.18 -7.51 5.63
C ALA A 178 3.28 -6.44 5.62
N ALA A 179 4.43 -6.70 6.25
CA ALA A 179 5.60 -5.83 6.17
C ALA A 179 6.20 -5.81 4.75
N SER A 180 6.19 -6.93 4.03
CA SER A 180 6.60 -7.01 2.62
C SER A 180 5.62 -6.26 1.73
N ALA A 181 4.31 -6.42 1.91
CA ALA A 181 3.28 -5.70 1.17
C ALA A 181 3.32 -4.19 1.46
N ALA A 182 3.49 -3.81 2.73
CA ALA A 182 3.71 -2.41 3.10
C ALA A 182 5.03 -1.87 2.55
N LYS A 183 6.09 -2.69 2.50
CA LYS A 183 7.36 -2.37 1.81
C LYS A 183 7.14 -2.21 0.30
N HIS A 184 6.31 -3.05 -0.33
CA HIS A 184 5.90 -2.93 -1.74
C HIS A 184 4.95 -1.75 -2.00
N LEU A 185 4.51 -1.03 -0.97
CA LEU A 185 3.81 0.26 -1.11
C LEU A 185 4.65 1.40 -0.54
N GLY A 186 5.96 1.17 -0.29
CA GLY A 186 6.87 2.19 0.24
C GLY A 186 6.42 2.78 1.58
N GLY A 187 5.70 2.02 2.41
CA GLY A 187 5.11 2.50 3.66
C GLY A 187 3.89 3.42 3.50
N MET A 188 3.36 3.57 2.28
CA MET A 188 2.09 4.26 2.01
C MET A 188 0.88 3.36 2.28
N THR A 189 -0.27 3.97 2.55
CA THR A 189 -1.54 3.23 2.56
C THR A 189 -1.95 2.89 1.12
N ALA A 190 -2.76 1.85 0.94
CA ALA A 190 -3.28 1.50 -0.37
C ALA A 190 -4.13 2.64 -0.99
N SER A 191 -4.90 3.36 -0.18
CA SER A 191 -5.69 4.51 -0.65
C SER A 191 -4.79 5.65 -1.13
N HIS A 192 -3.71 5.96 -0.40
CA HIS A 192 -2.80 7.04 -0.78
C HIS A 192 -1.96 6.66 -2.00
N SER A 193 -1.51 5.41 -2.08
CA SER A 193 -0.81 4.89 -3.27
C SER A 193 -1.63 5.09 -4.55
N ARG A 194 -2.95 4.83 -4.51
CA ARG A 194 -3.85 5.10 -5.65
C ARG A 194 -3.97 6.58 -6.00
N VAL A 195 -3.88 7.48 -5.02
CA VAL A 195 -3.87 8.93 -5.28
C VAL A 195 -2.63 9.30 -6.09
N PHE A 196 -1.44 8.83 -5.70
CA PHE A 196 -0.22 9.06 -6.48
C PHE A 196 -0.29 8.45 -7.88
N GLN A 197 -0.80 7.22 -8.00
CA GLN A 197 -1.02 6.56 -9.28
C GLN A 197 -1.94 7.38 -10.20
N ARG A 198 -3.07 7.86 -9.67
CA ARG A 198 -4.01 8.71 -10.40
C ARG A 198 -3.36 10.02 -10.84
N VAL A 199 -2.66 10.71 -9.94
CA VAL A 199 -2.00 11.98 -10.27
C VAL A 199 -0.90 11.77 -11.33
N ALA A 200 -0.15 10.66 -11.28
CA ALA A 200 0.83 10.31 -12.31
C ALA A 200 0.18 10.17 -13.70
N GLN A 201 -0.95 9.47 -13.78
CA GLN A 201 -1.74 9.30 -15.00
C GLN A 201 -2.31 10.64 -15.51
N GLU A 202 -2.96 11.41 -14.64
CA GLU A 202 -3.60 12.69 -15.01
C GLU A 202 -2.60 13.74 -15.49
N THR A 203 -1.42 13.80 -14.87
CA THR A 203 -0.39 14.79 -15.20
C THR A 203 0.56 14.32 -16.30
N GLY A 204 0.50 13.04 -16.68
CA GLY A 204 1.47 12.43 -17.59
C GLY A 204 2.89 12.44 -17.03
N ARG A 205 3.06 12.41 -15.71
CA ARG A 205 4.37 12.49 -15.02
C ARG A 205 4.74 11.17 -14.37
N ILE A 206 6.05 10.90 -14.34
CA ILE A 206 6.60 9.88 -13.45
C ILE A 206 6.75 10.55 -12.07
N ILE A 207 6.17 9.94 -11.04
CA ILE A 207 6.25 10.43 -9.67
C ILE A 207 6.99 9.40 -8.84
N ALA A 208 8.16 9.76 -8.32
CA ALA A 208 8.94 8.92 -7.42
C ALA A 208 8.79 9.44 -5.98
N VAL A 209 8.40 8.57 -5.06
CA VAL A 209 8.21 8.88 -3.63
C VAL A 209 9.15 8.00 -2.82
N ARG A 210 9.91 8.57 -1.89
CA ARG A 210 10.79 7.78 -1.03
C ARG A 210 9.97 6.84 -0.15
N ASN A 211 10.54 5.67 0.14
CA ASN A 211 9.92 4.76 1.08
C ASN A 211 9.86 5.41 2.47
N THR A 212 8.65 5.53 3.02
CA THR A 212 8.44 5.94 4.41
C THR A 212 8.54 4.72 5.33
N ASN A 213 8.61 4.96 6.63
CA ASN A 213 8.66 3.90 7.63
C ASN A 213 7.36 3.07 7.57
N PRO A 214 7.40 1.76 7.24
CA PRO A 214 6.19 0.93 7.11
C PRO A 214 5.37 0.81 8.40
N LEU A 215 5.99 1.03 9.57
CA LEU A 215 5.25 1.05 10.84
C LEU A 215 4.42 2.33 11.01
N SER A 216 4.67 3.37 10.22
CA SER A 216 3.86 4.60 10.17
C SER A 216 2.51 4.36 9.48
N THR A 217 2.42 3.40 8.55
CA THR A 217 1.22 3.18 7.71
C THR A 217 -0.05 3.02 8.54
N ARG A 218 -0.01 2.22 9.61
CA ARG A 218 -1.16 2.01 10.52
C ARG A 218 -1.63 3.29 11.24
N TRP A 219 -0.73 4.24 11.45
CA TRP A 219 -1.05 5.51 12.11
C TRP A 219 -1.57 6.53 11.09
N ILE A 220 -1.00 6.50 9.88
CA ILE A 220 -1.48 7.24 8.73
C ILE A 220 -2.95 6.87 8.43
N GLU A 221 -3.29 5.58 8.41
CA GLU A 221 -4.68 5.09 8.24
C GLU A 221 -5.64 5.59 9.32
N ARG A 222 -5.12 5.92 10.51
CA ARG A 222 -5.90 6.46 11.64
C ARG A 222 -5.91 7.99 11.68
N GLY A 223 -5.46 8.63 10.60
CA GLY A 223 -5.43 10.08 10.45
C GLY A 223 -4.43 10.77 11.36
N PHE A 224 -3.29 10.13 11.68
CA PHE A 224 -2.24 10.79 12.46
C PHE A 224 -1.50 11.82 11.60
N PRO A 225 -1.20 13.01 12.14
CA PRO A 225 -0.62 14.12 11.38
C PRO A 225 0.81 13.81 10.92
N PRO A 226 1.17 14.15 9.68
CA PRO A 226 2.56 14.07 9.24
C PRO A 226 3.42 15.11 9.97
N LYS A 227 4.72 14.87 10.06
CA LYS A 227 5.67 15.87 10.54
C LYS A 227 5.71 17.07 9.57
N PRO A 228 5.67 18.32 10.07
CA PRO A 228 5.88 19.49 9.22
C PRO A 228 7.35 19.64 8.82
N MET A 229 7.63 20.48 7.82
CA MET A 229 9.00 20.77 7.35
C MET A 229 9.98 21.18 8.46
N GLN A 230 9.49 21.90 9.47
CA GLN A 230 10.29 22.41 10.60
C GLN A 230 10.74 21.33 11.59
N ILE A 231 10.13 20.14 11.57
CA ILE A 231 10.51 19.02 12.42
C ILE A 231 11.38 18.05 11.62
N LYS A 232 12.70 18.05 11.89
CA LYS A 232 13.67 17.15 11.22
C LYS A 232 13.84 15.79 11.90
N ILE A 233 13.14 15.59 13.02
CA ILE A 233 13.17 14.39 13.86
C ILE A 233 12.64 13.18 13.08
N LYS A 234 13.33 12.04 13.21
CA LYS A 234 12.99 10.81 12.49
C LYS A 234 11.88 10.03 13.19
N THR A 235 11.15 9.23 12.43
CA THR A 235 10.24 8.22 13.00
C THR A 235 11.02 7.07 13.61
N SER A 236 10.58 6.58 14.76
CA SER A 236 11.13 5.39 15.41
C SER A 236 10.90 4.13 14.56
N LYS A 237 11.96 3.34 14.39
CA LYS A 237 11.93 2.01 13.74
C LYS A 237 11.13 0.96 14.54
N LYS A 238 10.75 1.26 15.78
CA LYS A 238 9.95 0.37 16.65
C LYS A 238 8.47 0.70 16.64
N THR A 239 8.14 2.00 16.62
CA THR A 239 6.74 2.44 16.78
C THR A 239 6.13 2.96 15.49
N GLY A 240 6.92 3.51 14.55
CA GLY A 240 6.40 4.23 13.38
C GLY A 240 5.95 5.66 13.68
N VAL A 241 6.32 6.20 14.85
CA VAL A 241 5.96 7.54 15.31
C VAL A 241 7.22 8.39 15.44
N VAL A 242 7.14 9.69 15.21
CA VAL A 242 8.25 10.63 15.44
C VAL A 242 8.66 10.61 16.92
N THR A 243 9.92 10.30 17.19
CA THR A 243 10.45 10.15 18.55
C THR A 243 11.76 10.92 18.69
N ALA A 244 11.70 12.00 19.47
CA ALA A 244 12.81 12.88 19.77
C ALA A 244 13.77 12.27 20.80
N GLN A 245 15.06 12.54 20.65
CA GLN A 245 16.12 12.16 21.60
C GLN A 245 17.07 13.34 21.85
N GLY A 246 17.60 13.44 23.08
CA GLY A 246 18.57 14.47 23.44
C GLY A 246 18.06 15.88 23.13
N ASP A 247 18.85 16.64 22.35
CA ASP A 247 18.56 18.04 22.01
C ASP A 247 17.30 18.20 21.13
N GLU A 248 16.90 17.17 20.39
CA GLU A 248 15.68 17.17 19.56
C GLU A 248 14.41 17.44 20.39
N ILE A 249 14.41 17.07 21.67
CA ILE A 249 13.29 17.31 22.59
C ILE A 249 13.07 18.81 22.77
N ALA A 250 14.15 19.57 22.98
CA ALA A 250 14.09 21.01 23.13
C ALA A 250 13.67 21.69 21.82
N GLU A 251 14.16 21.21 20.68
CA GLU A 251 13.79 21.70 19.35
C GLU A 251 12.30 21.50 19.05
N ALA A 252 11.76 20.30 19.27
CA ALA A 252 10.34 20.01 19.07
C ALA A 252 9.44 20.90 19.94
N ARG A 253 9.83 21.10 21.21
CA ARG A 253 9.14 21.99 22.14
C ARG A 253 9.17 23.44 21.69
N LYS A 254 10.33 23.93 21.25
CA LYS A 254 10.50 25.29 20.71
C LYS A 254 9.64 25.50 19.46
N ALA A 255 9.44 24.45 18.65
CA ALA A 255 8.54 24.46 17.51
C ALA A 255 7.05 24.34 17.87
N GLY A 256 6.68 24.37 19.16
CA GLY A 256 5.29 24.38 19.64
C GLY A 256 4.67 22.99 19.83
N TYR A 257 5.45 21.92 19.75
CA TYR A 257 4.96 20.56 19.95
C TYR A 257 5.09 20.11 21.42
N PHE A 258 4.31 19.10 21.78
CA PHE A 258 4.46 18.41 23.06
C PHE A 258 5.39 17.21 22.87
N VAL A 259 6.19 16.91 23.88
CA VAL A 259 7.04 15.72 23.89
C VAL A 259 6.75 14.91 25.13
N VAL A 260 6.52 13.60 24.97
CA VAL A 260 6.32 12.66 26.09
C VAL A 260 7.61 12.55 26.90
N ASP A 261 7.57 12.92 28.17
CA ASP A 261 8.71 12.79 29.07
C ASP A 261 8.92 11.35 29.55
N ALA A 262 10.01 11.11 30.27
CA ALA A 262 10.34 9.80 30.83
C ALA A 262 9.26 9.26 31.79
N ASP A 263 8.46 10.14 32.40
CA ASP A 263 7.31 9.79 33.25
C ASP A 263 6.03 9.47 32.47
N GLY A 264 6.10 9.44 31.13
CA GLY A 264 4.95 9.16 30.27
C GLY A 264 4.01 10.34 30.06
N VAL A 265 4.34 11.54 30.56
CA VAL A 265 3.49 12.73 30.46
C VAL A 265 3.99 13.65 29.35
N PRO A 266 3.15 13.99 28.35
CA PRO A 266 3.52 14.97 27.33
C PRO A 266 3.57 16.39 27.87
N ARG A 267 4.67 17.10 27.62
CA ARG A 267 4.86 18.51 28.01
C ARG A 267 5.39 19.36 26.86
N ASN A 268 4.93 20.62 26.79
CA ASN A 268 5.44 21.64 25.87
C ASN A 268 6.68 22.36 26.44
N ALA A 269 7.17 23.40 25.75
CA ALA A 269 8.33 24.20 26.17
C ALA A 269 8.19 24.85 27.57
N ASN A 270 6.96 25.17 27.98
CA ASN A 270 6.67 25.82 29.27
C ASN A 270 6.43 24.80 30.40
N GLY A 271 6.62 23.50 30.13
CA GLY A 271 6.31 22.43 31.08
C GLY A 271 4.81 22.16 31.27
N THR A 272 3.94 22.81 30.49
CA THR A 272 2.49 22.57 30.54
C THR A 272 2.19 21.16 30.06
N ARG A 273 1.41 20.42 30.83
CA ARG A 273 0.98 19.05 30.49
C ARG A 273 -0.10 19.07 29.42
N MET A 274 -0.05 18.10 28.50
CA MET A 274 -1.15 17.87 27.56
C MET A 274 -2.32 17.17 28.26
N ASP A 275 -3.52 17.70 28.07
CA ASP A 275 -4.76 17.03 28.43
C ASP A 275 -5.36 16.37 27.18
N PHE A 276 -5.58 15.05 27.21
CA PHE A 276 -6.13 14.31 26.09
C PHE A 276 -7.66 14.29 26.04
N ASN A 277 -8.37 14.77 27.06
CA ASN A 277 -9.83 14.64 27.26
C ASN A 277 -10.34 13.18 27.34
N THR A 278 -9.78 12.27 26.54
CA THR A 278 -10.00 10.83 26.54
C THR A 278 -8.66 10.10 26.54
N PRO A 279 -8.56 8.87 27.06
CA PRO A 279 -7.33 8.10 26.97
C PRO A 279 -6.82 7.98 25.52
N PRO A 280 -5.52 8.20 25.27
CA PRO A 280 -4.91 8.00 23.96
C PRO A 280 -5.20 6.61 23.41
N ASP A 281 -5.50 6.52 22.12
CA ASP A 281 -5.72 5.26 21.41
C ASP A 281 -4.40 4.67 20.84
N TRP A 282 -3.26 5.19 21.30
CA TRP A 282 -1.91 4.69 21.02
C TRP A 282 -1.08 4.55 22.32
N PRO A 283 -0.06 3.68 22.35
CA PRO A 283 0.86 3.59 23.48
C PRO A 283 1.71 4.86 23.60
N LEU A 284 1.63 5.54 24.74
CA LEU A 284 2.53 6.64 25.08
C LEU A 284 3.93 6.10 25.41
N GLU A 285 4.93 6.60 24.70
CA GLU A 285 6.34 6.26 24.93
C GLU A 285 7.18 7.54 25.03
N PRO A 286 8.21 7.58 25.90
CA PRO A 286 9.11 8.73 26.01
C PRO A 286 9.69 9.16 24.67
N GLY A 287 9.79 10.48 24.47
CA GLY A 287 10.29 11.11 23.26
C GLY A 287 9.25 11.29 22.14
N GLN A 288 8.06 10.66 22.22
CA GLN A 288 7.04 10.85 21.18
C GLN A 288 6.64 12.33 21.04
N VAL A 289 6.65 12.84 19.81
CA VAL A 289 6.30 14.24 19.50
C VAL A 289 4.82 14.32 19.13
N ILE A 290 4.05 15.14 19.86
CA ILE A 290 2.59 15.23 19.76
C ILE A 290 2.14 16.59 19.24
N HIS A 291 1.27 16.54 18.22
CA HIS A 291 0.67 17.72 17.62
C HIS A 291 -0.27 18.41 18.62
N PRO A 292 -0.11 19.72 18.88
CA PRO A 292 -0.84 20.42 19.94
C PRO A 292 -2.36 20.43 19.72
N MET A 293 -2.80 20.66 18.47
CA MET A 293 -4.24 20.73 18.13
C MET A 293 -4.89 19.36 17.95
N GLN A 294 -4.30 18.49 17.13
CA GLN A 294 -4.86 17.16 16.86
C GLN A 294 -4.74 16.20 18.05
N LYS A 295 -3.90 16.53 19.05
CA LYS A 295 -3.58 15.68 20.20
C LYS A 295 -3.20 14.25 19.79
N LYS A 296 -2.51 14.12 18.65
CA LYS A 296 -2.01 12.87 18.09
C LYS A 296 -0.52 13.02 17.80
N PRO A 297 0.27 11.96 17.96
CA PRO A 297 1.69 12.02 17.65
C PRO A 297 1.94 12.17 16.16
N LEU A 298 3.05 12.83 15.83
CA LEU A 298 3.49 13.04 14.45
C LEU A 298 3.96 11.72 13.84
N VAL A 299 3.70 11.54 12.55
CA VAL A 299 4.16 10.40 11.75
C VAL A 299 4.96 10.87 10.53
N GLY A 300 5.50 9.93 9.75
CA GLY A 300 6.19 10.26 8.50
C GLY A 300 5.27 10.97 7.48
N ASP A 301 5.84 11.90 6.75
CA ASP A 301 5.34 12.49 5.51
C ASP A 301 5.71 11.64 4.29
N TYR A 302 5.26 12.08 3.11
CA TYR A 302 5.58 11.51 1.82
C TYR A 302 6.58 12.42 1.09
N ASP A 303 7.84 12.04 1.20
CA ASP A 303 8.97 12.75 0.61
C ASP A 303 9.03 12.45 -0.89
N LEU A 304 8.75 13.45 -1.73
CA LEU A 304 8.97 13.31 -3.17
C LEU A 304 10.47 13.12 -3.44
N LEU A 305 10.81 12.06 -4.15
CA LEU A 305 12.14 11.85 -4.69
C LEU A 305 12.30 12.62 -6.01
N GLY A 306 11.30 12.59 -6.88
CA GLY A 306 11.33 13.22 -8.19
C GLY A 306 9.96 13.32 -8.84
N VAL A 307 9.77 14.37 -9.64
CA VAL A 307 8.63 14.52 -10.56
C VAL A 307 9.19 14.77 -11.96
N ILE A 308 9.01 13.80 -12.85
CA ILE A 308 9.77 13.69 -14.10
C ILE A 308 8.82 13.74 -15.30
N ASP A 309 9.19 14.52 -16.31
CA ASP A 309 8.55 14.50 -17.63
C ASP A 309 9.11 13.31 -18.43
N PRO A 310 8.31 12.30 -18.80
CA PRO A 310 8.80 11.19 -19.60
C PRO A 310 9.29 11.62 -20.99
N GLN A 311 8.82 12.76 -21.51
CA GLN A 311 9.26 13.32 -22.79
C GLN A 311 10.51 14.20 -22.66
N ALA A 312 10.91 14.54 -21.43
CA ALA A 312 12.09 15.35 -21.14
C ALA A 312 12.72 14.93 -19.79
N PRO A 313 13.19 13.67 -19.65
CA PRO A 313 13.58 13.11 -18.35
C PRO A 313 14.80 13.81 -17.74
N GLY A 314 15.67 14.40 -18.57
CA GLY A 314 16.80 15.22 -18.14
C GLY A 314 16.43 16.64 -17.69
N ARG A 315 15.18 17.09 -17.87
CA ARG A 315 14.77 18.44 -17.46
C ARG A 315 14.56 18.47 -15.94
N ASN A 316 15.34 19.29 -15.26
CA ASN A 316 15.19 19.59 -13.83
C ASN A 316 15.23 21.10 -13.60
N LEU A 317 14.10 21.78 -13.83
CA LEU A 317 13.99 23.24 -13.72
C LEU A 317 13.57 23.61 -12.30
N VAL A 318 14.48 24.17 -11.51
CA VAL A 318 14.22 24.59 -10.13
C VAL A 318 14.53 26.07 -9.96
N VAL A 319 13.85 26.73 -9.01
CA VAL A 319 14.23 28.08 -8.57
C VAL A 319 15.19 27.93 -7.40
N ALA A 320 16.48 28.15 -7.63
CA ALA A 320 17.51 28.00 -6.60
C ALA A 320 17.73 29.27 -5.76
N ALA A 321 17.39 30.44 -6.30
CA ALA A 321 17.50 31.71 -5.61
C ALA A 321 16.37 32.68 -6.02
N SER A 322 15.96 33.53 -5.09
CA SER A 322 15.02 34.63 -5.33
C SER A 322 15.47 35.83 -4.50
N GLU A 323 15.40 37.04 -5.06
CA GLU A 323 15.77 38.29 -4.37
C GLU A 323 17.17 38.26 -3.72
N GLY A 324 18.13 37.60 -4.37
CA GLY A 324 19.51 37.47 -3.89
C GLY A 324 19.71 36.49 -2.75
N GLN A 325 18.67 35.77 -2.32
CA GLN A 325 18.75 34.71 -1.31
C GLN A 325 18.62 33.33 -1.96
N ILE A 326 19.49 32.41 -1.56
CA ILE A 326 19.35 30.99 -1.92
C ILE A 326 18.12 30.47 -1.17
N LEU A 327 17.19 29.87 -1.91
CA LEU A 327 15.99 29.30 -1.29
C LEU A 327 16.34 27.97 -0.63
N ASP A 328 15.70 27.68 0.50
CA ASP A 328 15.79 26.33 1.09
C ASP A 328 15.08 25.32 0.19
N ASP A 329 13.89 25.64 -0.34
CA ASP A 329 13.09 24.74 -1.19
C ASP A 329 13.32 24.95 -2.70
N TRP A 330 14.02 24.01 -3.34
CA TRP A 330 14.28 24.01 -4.78
C TRP A 330 13.19 23.26 -5.56
N SER A 331 11.92 23.46 -5.20
CA SER A 331 10.78 22.86 -5.92
C SER A 331 10.56 23.48 -7.30
N SER A 332 10.45 22.64 -8.31
CA SER A 332 9.98 23.06 -9.64
C SER A 332 8.46 23.34 -9.65
N PRO A 333 7.94 24.12 -10.61
CA PRO A 333 6.50 24.28 -10.80
C PRO A 333 5.77 22.93 -10.95
N ALA A 334 6.39 21.95 -11.61
CA ALA A 334 5.83 20.61 -11.77
C ALA A 334 5.76 19.85 -10.43
N VAL A 335 6.80 19.95 -9.60
CA VAL A 335 6.81 19.37 -8.25
C VAL A 335 5.70 19.98 -7.39
N ARG A 336 5.54 21.31 -7.44
CA ARG A 336 4.47 22.00 -6.70
C ARG A 336 3.07 21.61 -7.19
N ASP A 337 2.85 21.53 -8.50
CA ASP A 337 1.57 21.09 -9.07
C ASP A 337 1.21 19.66 -8.62
N VAL A 338 2.16 18.71 -8.72
CA VAL A 338 1.95 17.34 -8.24
C VAL A 338 1.69 17.29 -6.74
N ALA A 339 2.50 17.97 -5.92
CA ALA A 339 2.32 18.00 -4.47
C ALA A 339 0.94 18.56 -4.09
N ASN A 340 0.50 19.65 -4.74
CA ASN A 340 -0.81 20.25 -4.51
C ASN A 340 -1.96 19.31 -4.89
N ARG A 341 -1.89 18.66 -6.05
CA ARG A 341 -2.91 17.70 -6.51
C ARG A 341 -3.02 16.49 -5.60
N VAL A 342 -1.88 15.92 -5.21
CA VAL A 342 -1.82 14.80 -4.27
C VAL A 342 -2.45 15.23 -2.94
N ASN A 343 -1.96 16.30 -2.33
CA ASN A 343 -2.45 16.76 -1.02
C ASN A 343 -3.95 17.11 -1.04
N ALA A 344 -4.49 17.58 -2.16
CA ALA A 344 -5.92 17.85 -2.31
C ALA A 344 -6.80 16.59 -2.31
N MET A 345 -6.22 15.40 -2.56
CA MET A 345 -6.92 14.13 -2.63
C MET A 345 -6.61 13.19 -1.44
N LEU A 346 -5.67 13.56 -0.57
CA LEU A 346 -5.33 12.81 0.64
C LEU A 346 -6.25 13.17 1.81
N ASP A 347 -6.19 12.38 2.89
CA ASP A 347 -6.91 12.62 4.14
C ASP A 347 -6.49 13.93 4.84
N GLN A 348 -5.23 14.31 4.66
CA GLN A 348 -4.66 15.61 5.02
C GLN A 348 -3.40 15.85 4.18
N PRO A 349 -2.86 17.09 4.11
CA PRO A 349 -1.59 17.34 3.42
C PRO A 349 -0.47 16.47 4.01
N ARG A 350 0.21 15.67 3.17
CA ARG A 350 1.29 14.75 3.56
C ARG A 350 2.53 14.86 2.70
N VAL A 351 2.47 15.47 1.53
CA VAL A 351 3.65 15.88 0.77
C VAL A 351 4.05 17.26 1.26
N MET A 352 5.07 17.32 2.13
CA MET A 352 5.40 18.54 2.88
C MET A 352 6.54 19.35 2.28
N HIS A 353 7.33 18.80 1.35
CA HIS A 353 8.49 19.48 0.77
C HIS A 353 8.72 19.09 -0.70
N GLY A 354 9.66 19.80 -1.33
CA GLY A 354 10.09 19.57 -2.70
C GLY A 354 10.76 18.23 -2.96
N ALA A 355 11.03 17.97 -4.24
CA ALA A 355 11.67 16.75 -4.69
C ALA A 355 13.16 16.71 -4.31
N HIS A 356 13.61 15.58 -3.75
CA HIS A 356 14.99 15.39 -3.32
C HIS A 356 16.00 15.34 -4.47
N ASP A 357 15.58 14.96 -5.68
CA ASP A 357 16.44 14.99 -6.87
C ASP A 357 16.83 16.41 -7.33
N GLY A 358 16.24 17.43 -6.71
CA GLY A 358 16.62 18.84 -6.83
C GLY A 358 17.63 19.31 -5.77
N TYR A 359 17.98 18.52 -4.74
CA TYR A 359 18.85 18.97 -3.64
C TYR A 359 20.33 18.55 -3.79
N ARG A 360 21.19 19.48 -3.34
CA ARG A 360 22.67 19.59 -3.41
C ARG A 360 23.51 18.33 -3.12
N GLY A 361 24.64 18.22 -3.84
CA GLY A 361 25.90 17.62 -3.36
C GLY A 361 26.35 16.37 -4.12
N ALA A 362 27.66 16.23 -4.36
CA ALA A 362 28.23 15.13 -5.14
C ALA A 362 27.80 13.76 -4.58
N ARG A 363 27.13 12.98 -5.43
CA ARG A 363 26.37 11.76 -5.15
C ARG A 363 24.98 12.10 -4.58
N PRO A 364 23.88 11.78 -5.27
CA PRO A 364 22.60 11.67 -4.58
C PRO A 364 22.84 10.72 -3.42
N ASP A 365 22.73 11.23 -2.19
CA ASP A 365 22.84 10.38 -1.03
C ASP A 365 21.54 9.57 -0.91
N PHE A 366 21.41 8.59 -1.81
CA PHE A 366 20.36 7.59 -1.77
C PHE A 366 20.57 6.62 -0.59
N SER A 367 21.69 6.70 0.15
CA SER A 367 21.92 5.83 1.32
C SER A 367 20.84 6.02 2.38
N ASP A 368 20.27 7.22 2.47
CA ASP A 368 19.14 7.56 3.32
C ASP A 368 17.77 7.18 2.73
N ALA A 369 17.67 6.92 1.42
CA ALA A 369 16.38 6.69 0.77
C ALA A 369 15.78 5.32 1.12
N GLY A 370 16.60 4.31 1.41
CA GLY A 370 16.12 2.95 1.71
C GLY A 370 15.21 2.34 0.63
N GLY A 371 15.17 2.94 -0.57
CA GLY A 371 14.26 2.64 -1.68
C GLY A 371 13.26 3.75 -2.03
N SER A 372 12.46 3.54 -3.08
CA SER A 372 11.35 4.40 -3.47
C SER A 372 10.23 3.61 -4.16
N THR A 373 9.04 4.17 -4.16
CA THR A 373 7.91 3.71 -4.99
C THR A 373 7.71 4.71 -6.11
N VAL A 374 7.71 4.21 -7.35
CA VAL A 374 7.56 5.00 -8.57
C VAL A 374 6.20 4.73 -9.20
N PHE A 375 5.47 5.80 -9.46
CA PHE A 375 4.18 5.81 -10.14
C PHE A 375 4.40 6.29 -11.57
N LEU A 376 4.03 5.45 -12.54
CA LEU A 376 4.22 5.71 -13.97
C LEU A 376 2.93 6.25 -14.61
N PRO A 377 3.04 7.07 -15.67
CA PRO A 377 1.89 7.63 -16.38
C PRO A 377 0.90 6.61 -16.97
N ASP A 378 1.35 5.37 -17.21
CA ASP A 378 0.51 4.28 -17.71
C ASP A 378 -0.32 3.61 -16.59
N GLY A 379 -0.15 4.06 -15.33
CA GLY A 379 -0.78 3.48 -14.16
C GLY A 379 0.02 2.36 -13.52
N SER A 380 1.14 1.92 -14.07
CA SER A 380 1.97 0.92 -13.41
C SER A 380 2.72 1.52 -12.21
N ILE A 381 3.06 0.66 -11.25
CA ILE A 381 3.82 1.01 -10.06
C ILE A 381 5.10 0.16 -10.06
N ARG A 382 6.25 0.80 -9.94
CA ARG A 382 7.56 0.14 -9.81
C ARG A 382 8.11 0.40 -8.41
N ASN A 383 8.42 -0.68 -7.69
CA ASN A 383 9.09 -0.60 -6.40
C ASN A 383 10.59 -0.73 -6.59
N LEU A 384 11.33 0.16 -5.94
CA LEU A 384 12.77 0.23 -5.92
C LEU A 384 13.16 -0.02 -4.46
N ASP A 385 13.63 -1.22 -4.14
CA ASP A 385 13.79 -1.66 -2.75
C ASP A 385 15.05 -1.10 -2.09
N THR A 386 16.00 -0.64 -2.89
CA THR A 386 17.31 -0.19 -2.44
C THR A 386 17.70 1.14 -3.07
N ALA A 387 18.72 1.78 -2.49
CA ALA A 387 19.37 2.96 -3.05
C ALA A 387 19.95 2.70 -4.45
N GLU A 388 20.40 1.47 -4.71
CA GLU A 388 20.98 1.04 -5.98
C GLU A 388 19.89 0.92 -7.05
N ASP A 389 18.74 0.31 -6.73
CA ASP A 389 17.59 0.24 -7.65
C ASP A 389 17.12 1.64 -8.07
N VAL A 390 17.18 2.60 -7.15
CA VAL A 390 16.87 4.00 -7.42
C VAL A 390 17.88 4.62 -8.39
N ALA A 391 19.17 4.40 -8.16
CA ALA A 391 20.23 4.91 -9.04
C ALA A 391 20.11 4.31 -10.45
N ASP A 392 19.86 3.00 -10.56
CA ASP A 392 19.68 2.30 -11.81
C ASP A 392 18.44 2.79 -12.56
N PHE A 393 17.31 3.00 -11.86
CA PHE A 393 16.11 3.58 -12.47
C PHE A 393 16.37 4.97 -13.04
N TYR A 394 17.07 5.85 -12.31
CA TYR A 394 17.40 7.18 -12.80
C TYR A 394 18.35 7.13 -14.01
N LYS A 395 19.30 6.19 -13.99
CA LYS A 395 20.20 5.93 -15.12
C LYS A 395 19.46 5.42 -16.35
N GLU A 396 18.50 4.50 -16.18
CA GLU A 396 17.61 4.01 -17.27
C GLU A 396 16.84 5.16 -17.92
N LEU A 397 16.34 6.12 -17.13
CA LEU A 397 15.65 7.31 -17.63
C LEU A 397 16.59 8.32 -18.31
N GLY A 398 17.91 8.16 -18.20
CA GLY A 398 18.87 9.19 -18.59
C GLY A 398 18.76 10.47 -17.75
N ARG A 399 18.25 10.36 -16.52
CA ARG A 399 18.12 11.48 -15.58
C ARG A 399 19.31 11.55 -14.65
N GLN A 400 19.88 12.73 -14.51
CA GLN A 400 20.93 13.01 -13.54
C GLN A 400 20.39 13.94 -12.45
N PRO A 401 20.72 13.69 -11.17
CA PRO A 401 20.51 14.68 -10.11
C PRO A 401 21.27 15.96 -10.42
N ILE A 402 20.84 17.09 -9.84
CA ILE A 402 21.55 18.36 -10.02
C ILE A 402 22.96 18.26 -9.42
N THR A 403 23.99 18.23 -10.28
CA THR A 403 25.40 18.27 -9.88
C THR A 403 25.98 19.66 -10.16
N GLY A 404 26.31 20.43 -9.12
CA GLY A 404 26.97 21.74 -9.30
C GLY A 404 27.06 22.57 -8.02
N ARG A 405 27.98 23.55 -8.00
CA ARG A 405 27.95 24.71 -7.09
C ARG A 405 27.36 25.85 -7.90
N TYR A 406 26.19 26.34 -7.51
CA TYR A 406 25.51 27.49 -8.12
C TYR A 406 25.56 28.68 -7.18
#